data_AF-A0A7S2T2R0-F1
#
_entry.id   AF-A0A7S2T2R0-F1
#
_cell.length_a   1.000
_cell.length_b   1.000
_cell.length_c   1.000
_cell.angle_alpha   90.00
_cell.angle_beta   90.00
_cell.angle_gamma   90.00
#
_symmetry.space_group_name_H-M   'P 1'
#
loop_
_entity.id
_entity.type
_entity.pdbx_description
1 polymer ?
#
loop_
_entity_poly.entity_id
_entity_poly.type
_entity_poly.pdbx_seq_one_letter_code
_entity_poly.pdbx_strand_id
1 'polypeptide(L)'
;ARGPTVAELFESESESEGDGGMEEFLMNMLNLKLGSPREEEEDLSATPLLTSFDLDGVAEYIQRGECKNVIVLAGAGISVSAGIPDFRSPGSGFYSKLAG
;
A
#
# COMPACT_ATOMS: atom_id res chain seq x y z
N ALA A 1 4.91 -14.86 21.29
CA ALA A 1 4.76 -13.48 21.78
C ALA A 1 3.79 -12.76 20.86
N ARG A 2 2.97 -11.82 21.36
CA ARG A 2 2.10 -11.00 20.51
C ARG A 2 2.99 -9.99 19.77
N GLY A 3 2.92 -9.97 18.44
CA GLY A 3 3.62 -8.96 17.63
C GLY A 3 3.04 -7.55 17.84
N PRO A 4 3.81 -6.50 17.56
CA PRO A 4 3.36 -5.13 17.69
C PRO A 4 2.16 -4.86 16.76
N THR A 5 1.24 -4.02 17.22
CA THR A 5 0.09 -3.55 16.46
C THR A 5 0.49 -2.45 15.48
N VAL A 6 -0.37 -2.18 14.50
CA VAL A 6 -0.14 -1.11 13.50
C VAL A 6 0.03 0.25 14.18
N ALA A 7 -0.71 0.55 15.25
CA ALA A 7 -0.57 1.79 16.01
C ALA A 7 0.81 1.90 16.69
N GLU A 8 1.29 0.82 17.30
CA GLU A 8 2.61 0.78 17.95
C GLU A 8 3.75 0.91 16.93
N LEU A 9 3.58 0.42 15.69
CA LEU A 9 4.55 0.60 14.60
C LEU A 9 4.59 2.04 14.08
N PHE A 10 3.43 2.68 13.90
CA PHE A 10 3.35 4.09 13.49
C PHE A 10 3.97 5.04 14.52
N GLU A 11 3.78 4.78 15.82
CA GLU A 11 4.40 5.55 16.89
C GLU A 11 5.93 5.43 16.83
N SER A 12 6.47 4.23 16.56
CA SER A 12 7.91 4.01 16.45
C SER A 12 8.58 4.71 15.26
N GLU A 13 7.88 4.91 14.13
CA GLU A 13 8.41 5.69 12.99
C GLU A 13 8.52 7.19 13.30
N SER A 14 7.55 7.74 14.04
CA SER A 14 7.53 9.16 14.37
C SER A 14 8.72 9.62 15.22
N GLU A 15 9.39 8.67 15.88
CA GLU A 15 10.57 8.87 16.71
C GLU A 15 11.90 8.61 15.97
N SER A 16 11.86 8.05 14.75
CA SER A 16 13.07 7.77 13.95
C SER A 16 13.31 8.80 12.86
N GLU A 17 14.26 9.71 13.06
CA GLU A 17 14.74 10.63 12.02
C GLU A 17 15.75 9.91 11.09
N GLY A 18 15.28 9.15 10.09
CA GLY A 18 16.18 8.50 9.11
C GLY A 18 15.48 7.80 7.94
N ASP A 19 16.16 7.78 6.78
CA ASP A 19 15.71 7.27 5.47
C ASP A 19 15.24 5.79 5.49
N GLY A 20 15.67 5.00 6.48
CA GLY A 20 15.34 3.57 6.61
C GLY A 20 14.06 3.23 7.38
N GLY A 21 13.41 4.19 8.06
CA GLY A 21 12.23 3.93 8.89
C GLY A 21 11.04 3.40 8.08
N MET A 22 10.81 4.00 6.90
CA MET A 22 9.71 3.62 6.00
C MET A 22 9.88 2.21 5.44
N GLU A 23 11.10 1.81 5.08
CA GLU A 23 11.34 0.44 4.58
C GLU A 23 11.07 -0.59 5.68
N GLU A 24 11.54 -0.34 6.89
CA GLU A 24 11.32 -1.23 8.03
C GLU A 24 9.83 -1.28 8.43
N PHE A 25 9.14 -0.15 8.43
CA PHE A 25 7.70 -0.07 8.67
C PHE A 25 6.91 -0.85 7.62
N LEU A 26 7.22 -0.67 6.34
CA LEU A 26 6.57 -1.39 5.25
C LEU A 26 6.81 -2.90 5.35
N MET A 27 8.04 -3.32 5.62
CA MET A 27 8.35 -4.74 5.79
C MET A 27 7.66 -5.34 7.00
N ASN A 28 7.59 -4.61 8.13
CA ASN A 28 6.87 -5.04 9.31
C ASN A 28 5.35 -5.10 9.08
N MET A 29 4.79 -4.14 8.34
CA MET A 29 3.38 -4.15 7.92
C MET A 29 3.09 -5.40 7.08
N LEU A 30 3.91 -5.63 6.05
CA LEU A 30 3.80 -6.78 5.16
C LEU A 30 3.84 -8.09 5.96
N ASN A 31 4.80 -8.24 6.86
CA ASN A 31 4.93 -9.43 7.72
C ASN A 31 3.72 -9.62 8.64
N LEU A 32 3.16 -8.55 9.19
CA LEU A 32 1.98 -8.62 10.06
C LEU A 32 0.71 -9.00 9.28
N LYS A 33 0.59 -8.59 8.01
CA LYS A 33 -0.63 -8.75 7.21
C LYS A 33 -0.63 -10.00 6.33
N LEU A 34 0.54 -10.40 5.83
CA LEU A 34 0.73 -11.55 4.94
C LEU A 34 1.24 -12.79 5.69
N GLY A 35 1.79 -12.63 6.90
CA GLY A 35 2.55 -13.66 7.60
C GLY A 35 3.99 -13.75 7.09
N SER A 36 4.89 -14.38 7.85
CA SER A 36 6.24 -14.69 7.35
C SER A 36 6.15 -15.53 6.07
N PRO A 37 7.02 -15.32 5.05
CA PRO A 37 7.10 -16.23 3.93
C PRO A 37 7.30 -17.65 4.48
N ARG A 38 6.27 -18.48 4.40
CA ARG A 38 6.42 -19.90 4.66
C ARG A 38 7.15 -20.46 3.44
N GLU A 39 8.16 -21.29 3.67
CA GLU A 39 8.73 -22.14 2.63
C GLU A 39 7.65 -23.16 2.22
N GLU A 40 6.61 -22.71 1.52
CA GLU A 40 5.65 -23.57 0.87
C GLU A 40 6.17 -23.79 -0.55
N GLU A 41 6.48 -25.04 -0.90
CA GLU A 41 6.80 -25.42 -2.28
C GLU A 41 5.69 -24.89 -3.19
N GLU A 42 6.02 -23.98 -4.12
CA GLU A 42 5.02 -23.39 -5.01
C GLU A 42 4.40 -24.47 -5.89
N ASP A 43 3.16 -24.83 -5.57
CA ASP A 43 2.27 -25.52 -6.48
C ASP A 43 1.93 -24.55 -7.63
N LEU A 44 2.67 -24.67 -8.74
CA LEU A 44 2.51 -23.90 -9.97
C LEU A 44 1.14 -24.08 -10.66
N SER A 45 0.20 -24.79 -10.04
CA SER A 45 -1.19 -24.98 -10.52
C SER A 45 -2.20 -23.97 -9.96
N ALA A 46 -1.74 -22.95 -9.21
CA ALA A 46 -2.61 -21.98 -8.55
C ALA A 46 -3.66 -21.37 -9.52
N THR A 47 -4.93 -21.61 -9.21
CA THR A 47 -6.04 -20.99 -9.93
C THR A 47 -6.01 -19.47 -9.74
N PRO A 48 -6.24 -18.67 -10.79
CA PRO A 48 -6.24 -17.22 -10.66
C PRO A 48 -7.30 -16.76 -9.65
N LEU A 49 -6.90 -15.90 -8.70
CA LEU A 49 -7.80 -15.35 -7.67
C LEU A 49 -8.85 -14.42 -8.28
N LEU A 50 -8.46 -13.65 -9.29
CA LEU A 50 -9.36 -12.77 -10.02
C LEU A 50 -10.00 -13.52 -11.19
N THR A 51 -11.29 -13.30 -11.41
CA THR A 51 -12.02 -13.82 -12.57
C THR A 51 -11.60 -13.14 -13.87
N SER A 52 -11.15 -11.88 -13.80
CA SER A 52 -10.61 -11.07 -14.90
C SER A 52 -9.55 -10.09 -14.40
N PHE A 53 -8.63 -9.67 -15.28
CA PHE A 53 -7.56 -8.69 -14.98
C PHE A 53 -8.01 -7.25 -15.30
N ASP A 54 -9.15 -6.86 -14.75
CA ASP A 54 -9.76 -5.54 -14.87
C ASP A 54 -10.42 -5.13 -13.54
N LEU A 55 -11.07 -3.97 -13.53
CA LEU A 55 -11.74 -3.47 -12.33
C LEU A 55 -12.89 -4.36 -11.87
N ASP A 56 -13.58 -5.02 -12.79
CA ASP A 56 -14.72 -5.88 -12.47
C ASP A 56 -14.25 -7.13 -11.72
N GLY A 57 -13.15 -7.75 -12.17
CA GLY A 57 -12.55 -8.90 -11.46
C GLY A 57 -12.07 -8.55 -10.06
N VAL A 58 -11.47 -7.37 -9.88
CA VAL A 58 -11.06 -6.86 -8.54
C VAL A 58 -12.29 -6.61 -7.66
N ALA A 59 -13.31 -5.94 -8.19
CA ALA A 59 -14.55 -5.66 -7.46
C ALA A 59 -15.26 -6.95 -7.05
N GLU A 60 -15.28 -7.96 -7.91
CA GLU A 60 -15.86 -9.26 -7.61
C GLU A 60 -15.12 -9.96 -6.47
N TYR A 61 -13.79 -10.00 -6.51
CA TYR A 61 -12.98 -10.60 -5.45
C TYR A 61 -13.21 -9.95 -4.08
N ILE A 62 -13.39 -8.63 -4.04
CA ILE A 62 -13.75 -7.89 -2.82
C ILE A 62 -15.17 -8.26 -2.36
N GLN A 63 -16.15 -8.27 -3.27
CA GLN A 63 -17.56 -8.54 -2.95
C GLN A 63 -17.83 -9.97 -2.48
N ARG A 64 -17.09 -10.96 -3.00
CA ARG A 64 -17.12 -12.36 -2.53
C ARG A 64 -16.70 -12.49 -1.06
N GLY A 65 -16.05 -11.46 -0.51
CA GLY A 65 -15.59 -11.42 0.86
C GLY A 65 -14.35 -12.27 1.10
N GLU A 66 -13.70 -12.80 0.06
CA GLU A 66 -12.42 -13.51 0.17
C GLU A 66 -11.27 -12.53 0.45
N CYS A 67 -11.36 -11.31 -0.08
CA CYS A 67 -10.43 -10.21 0.23
C CYS A 67 -10.67 -9.65 1.65
N LYS A 68 -9.98 -10.20 2.66
CA LYS A 68 -10.11 -9.77 4.07
C LYS A 68 -9.23 -8.59 4.47
N ASN A 69 -8.16 -8.35 3.72
CA ASN A 69 -7.08 -7.46 4.10
C ASN A 69 -6.74 -6.54 2.92
N VAL A 70 -7.34 -5.35 2.89
CA VAL A 70 -7.08 -4.34 1.84
C VAL A 70 -6.08 -3.32 2.37
N ILE A 71 -4.95 -3.19 1.68
CA ILE A 71 -3.97 -2.13 1.92
C ILE A 71 -4.13 -1.10 0.79
N VAL A 72 -4.25 0.18 1.16
CA VAL A 72 -4.36 1.28 0.21
C VAL A 72 -3.08 2.10 0.26
N LEU A 73 -2.38 2.21 -0.86
CA LEU A 73 -1.26 3.11 -1.04
C LEU A 73 -1.74 4.32 -1.83
N ALA A 74 -1.64 5.51 -1.24
CA ALA A 74 -2.08 6.75 -1.86
C ALA A 74 -0.96 7.79 -1.85
N GLY A 75 -0.86 8.57 -2.94
CA GLY A 75 0.02 9.72 -3.04
C GLY A 75 -0.77 11.02 -3.22
N ALA A 76 -0.08 12.15 -3.41
CA ALA A 76 -0.70 13.49 -3.50
C ALA A 76 -1.86 13.61 -4.51
N GLY A 77 -1.85 12.77 -5.56
CA GLY A 77 -2.89 12.75 -6.60
C GLY A 77 -4.32 12.57 -6.06
N ILE A 78 -4.52 11.87 -4.93
CA ILE A 78 -5.87 11.65 -4.38
C ILE A 78 -6.53 12.95 -3.89
N SER A 79 -5.73 13.98 -3.60
CA SER A 79 -6.18 15.27 -3.05
C SER A 79 -6.35 16.36 -4.12
N VAL A 80 -6.04 16.06 -5.39
CA VAL A 80 -6.14 17.03 -6.50
C VAL A 80 -7.57 17.52 -6.70
N SER A 81 -8.56 16.63 -6.56
CA SER A 81 -9.98 16.99 -6.65
C SER A 81 -10.44 17.91 -5.52
N ALA A 82 -9.73 17.94 -4.38
CA ALA A 82 -9.95 18.86 -3.28
C ALA A 82 -9.21 20.21 -3.45
N GLY A 83 -8.51 20.41 -4.58
CA GLY A 83 -7.78 21.64 -4.89
C GLY A 83 -6.34 21.67 -4.38
N ILE A 84 -5.84 20.60 -3.77
CA ILE A 84 -4.43 20.49 -3.37
C ILE A 84 -3.64 19.95 -4.57
N PRO A 85 -2.71 20.73 -5.16
CA PRO A 85 -1.96 20.28 -6.33
C PRO A 85 -1.08 19.09 -5.96
N ASP A 86 -0.93 18.15 -6.88
CA ASP A 86 0.14 17.15 -6.77
C ASP A 86 1.51 17.80 -7.05
N PHE A 87 2.58 17.01 -7.01
CA PHE A 87 3.92 17.52 -7.28
C PHE A 87 4.26 17.58 -8.77
N ARG A 88 3.81 16.60 -9.56
CA ARG A 88 4.43 16.23 -10.84
C ARG A 88 3.54 16.46 -12.07
N SER A 89 2.27 16.82 -11.91
CA SER A 89 1.39 17.10 -13.04
C SER A 89 1.89 18.32 -13.83
N PRO A 90 2.04 18.21 -15.16
CA PRO A 90 2.46 19.35 -15.98
C PRO A 90 1.48 20.52 -15.87
N GLY A 91 2.01 21.72 -15.62
CA GLY A 91 1.24 22.97 -15.60
C GLY A 91 0.43 23.23 -14.32
N SER A 92 -0.07 22.19 -13.65
CA SER A 92 -0.85 22.31 -12.40
C SER A 92 -0.08 21.89 -11.14
N GLY A 93 0.91 21.01 -11.29
CA GLY A 93 1.70 20.44 -10.19
C GLY A 93 2.67 21.43 -9.58
N PHE A 94 3.06 21.17 -8.33
CA PHE A 94 3.91 22.06 -7.54
C PHE A 94 5.26 22.36 -8.21
N TYR A 95 5.90 21.37 -8.85
CA TYR A 95 7.18 21.59 -9.52
C TYR A 95 7.08 22.48 -10.75
N SER A 96 5.96 22.42 -11.49
CA SER A 96 5.74 23.33 -12.63
C SER A 96 5.66 24.80 -12.20
N LYS A 97 5.35 25.08 -10.93
CA LYS A 97 5.27 26.44 -10.38
C LYS A 97 6.61 26.98 -9.88
N LEU A 98 7.61 26.11 -9.70
CA LEU A 98 8.94 26.46 -9.19
C LEU A 98 10.01 26.52 -10.30
N ALA A 99 9.70 26.01 -11.48
CA ALA A 99 10.64 25.93 -12.61
C ALA A 99 10.69 27.20 -13.48
N GLY A 100 10.07 28.31 -13.04
CA GLY A 100 10.08 29.62 -13.69
C GLY A 100 10.60 30.70 -12.75
#